data_AF-A0A0N0DU14-F1
#
_entry.id   AF-A0A0N0DU14-F1
#
_cell.length_a   1.000
_cell.length_b   1.000
_cell.length_c   1.000
_cell.angle_alpha   90.00
_cell.angle_beta   90.00
_cell.angle_gamma   90.00
#
_symmetry.space_group_name_H-M   'P 1'
#
loop_
_entity.id
_entity.type
_entity.pdbx_description
1 polymer ?
#
loop_
_entity_poly.entity_id
_entity_poly.type
_entity_poly.pdbx_seq_one_letter_code
_entity_poly.pdbx_strand_id
1 'polypeptide(L)'
;MAIPLLANAKTVKEDSALFFAVTETYAVPTASARYRTPRQFNELLRSRLRQRNRFNRDHHDTCMYIARSKNANVVAYTANLVDVKTNQSVESGIGRHCALRKDDPLHPYFVNLEPSYVAERRRKGVEYDCDDLNILERTMAYGVSAAPVNMDGISQYWGRKAPEAFAELQRSWATSGSAAAPEGAREKSGTDDDKKNDGDDSSSGDSDIVKNADAGAGSLADDLTADSLDAALKAWWTPFHPYVSHFVALPTWPGLVLCLPPLSTTDGSHRSSACDASLSRDGTAPTKAASVGLEGTDAPPETVKTCITYGTHTEPSPLTPTTGVLSDEDTVVVIVSLIDGELSVVESVYVSSVEPKRFYQLPKVEYIEVHGTSLATGKPTYEKKSS
;
A
#
# COMPACT_ATOMS: atom_id res chain seq x y z
N MET A 1 -27.20 -1.30 -1.60
CA MET A 1 -27.09 -1.85 -0.24
C MET A 1 -25.64 -2.25 -0.01
N ALA A 2 -24.89 -1.49 0.77
CA ALA A 2 -23.49 -1.77 1.09
C ALA A 2 -23.44 -2.67 2.34
N ILE A 3 -22.81 -3.83 2.22
CA ILE A 3 -22.65 -4.78 3.33
C ILE A 3 -21.63 -4.15 4.30
N PRO A 4 -21.99 -3.97 5.59
CA PRO A 4 -21.14 -3.35 6.58
C PRO A 4 -19.98 -4.30 6.91
N LEU A 5 -18.82 -3.73 7.27
CA LEU A 5 -17.64 -4.41 7.82
C LEU A 5 -18.02 -5.71 8.57
N LEU A 6 -17.98 -6.84 7.87
CA LEU A 6 -18.12 -8.19 8.42
C LEU A 6 -16.77 -8.62 9.01
N ALA A 7 -16.20 -7.71 9.78
CA ALA A 7 -15.11 -7.96 10.67
C ALA A 7 -15.75 -8.38 12.00
N ASN A 8 -15.20 -9.42 12.63
CA ASN A 8 -15.52 -9.77 14.01
C ASN A 8 -15.52 -8.47 14.84
N ALA A 9 -16.48 -8.24 15.74
CA ALA A 9 -16.58 -6.99 16.50
C ALA A 9 -15.25 -6.61 17.20
N LYS A 10 -14.40 -7.60 17.50
CA LYS A 10 -13.04 -7.42 18.00
C LYS A 10 -12.10 -6.79 16.96
N THR A 11 -12.08 -7.27 15.72
CA THR A 11 -11.18 -6.77 14.67
C THR A 11 -11.59 -5.39 14.17
N VAL A 12 -12.90 -5.10 14.13
CA VAL A 12 -13.44 -3.77 13.78
C VAL A 12 -12.79 -2.64 14.60
N LYS A 13 -12.52 -2.88 15.89
CA LYS A 13 -11.85 -1.90 16.75
C LYS A 13 -10.39 -1.67 16.32
N GLU A 14 -9.65 -2.75 16.09
CA GLU A 14 -8.23 -2.72 15.71
C GLU A 14 -8.03 -2.10 14.32
N ASP A 15 -8.85 -2.49 13.34
CA ASP A 15 -8.85 -1.96 11.98
C ASP A 15 -9.04 -0.45 11.97
N SER A 16 -9.96 0.01 12.82
CA SER A 16 -10.29 1.41 12.89
C SER A 16 -9.25 2.21 13.65
N ALA A 17 -8.59 1.61 14.64
CA ALA A 17 -7.47 2.23 15.32
C ALA A 17 -6.28 2.41 14.36
N LEU A 18 -5.98 1.41 13.52
CA LEU A 18 -4.94 1.52 12.50
C LEU A 18 -5.26 2.62 11.48
N PHE A 19 -6.48 2.60 10.94
CA PHE A 19 -6.91 3.59 9.95
C PHE A 19 -6.97 5.02 10.55
N PHE A 20 -7.42 5.15 11.81
CA PHE A 20 -7.38 6.41 12.55
C PHE A 20 -5.95 6.88 12.79
N ALA A 21 -5.04 6.00 13.21
CA ALA A 21 -3.65 6.36 13.47
C ALA A 21 -2.96 6.95 12.22
N VAL A 22 -3.18 6.38 11.03
CA VAL A 22 -2.66 6.96 9.78
C VAL A 22 -3.27 8.33 9.52
N THR A 23 -4.57 8.46 9.71
CA THR A 23 -5.30 9.71 9.51
C THR A 23 -4.81 10.82 10.44
N GLU A 24 -4.76 10.54 11.74
CA GLU A 24 -4.30 11.44 12.78
C GLU A 24 -2.86 11.87 12.54
N THR A 25 -1.99 10.94 12.12
CA THR A 25 -0.56 11.23 11.96
C THR A 25 -0.25 12.03 10.68
N TYR A 26 -0.95 11.77 9.57
CA TYR A 26 -0.54 12.26 8.25
C TYR A 26 -1.60 13.01 7.44
N ALA A 27 -2.90 12.83 7.71
CA ALA A 27 -3.94 13.20 6.74
C ALA A 27 -4.61 14.55 6.98
N VAL A 28 -4.62 15.06 8.21
CA VAL A 28 -5.37 16.27 8.55
C VAL A 28 -4.44 17.48 8.53
N PRO A 29 -4.60 18.42 7.58
CA PRO A 29 -3.79 19.63 7.55
C PRO A 29 -3.81 20.30 8.91
N THR A 30 -2.65 20.74 9.38
CA THR A 30 -2.43 21.49 10.63
C THR A 30 -2.78 20.79 11.96
N ALA A 31 -3.63 19.76 11.97
CA ALA A 31 -3.90 18.93 13.14
C ALA A 31 -2.96 17.72 13.24
N SER A 32 -2.55 17.17 12.09
CA SER A 32 -1.62 16.05 12.04
C SER A 32 -0.19 16.51 12.30
N ALA A 33 0.47 15.89 13.30
CA ALA A 33 1.85 16.20 13.67
C ALA A 33 2.86 16.04 12.52
N ARG A 34 2.54 15.18 11.54
CA ARG A 34 3.37 14.93 10.36
C ARG A 34 2.54 15.03 9.09
N TYR A 35 1.63 16.01 9.02
CA TYR A 35 0.78 16.22 7.85
C TYR A 35 1.56 16.09 6.53
N ARG A 36 1.00 15.35 5.60
CA ARG A 36 1.47 15.19 4.22
C ARG A 36 0.29 15.34 3.28
N THR A 37 0.48 16.01 2.15
CA THR A 37 -0.47 15.87 1.04
C THR A 37 -0.53 14.41 0.59
N PRO A 38 -1.60 13.94 -0.09
CA PRO A 38 -1.65 12.56 -0.60
C PRO A 38 -0.44 12.20 -1.46
N ARG A 39 0.02 13.11 -2.31
CA ARG A 39 1.24 12.91 -3.11
C ARG A 39 2.49 12.72 -2.23
N GLN A 40 2.70 13.59 -1.25
CA GLN A 40 3.84 13.47 -0.34
C GLN A 40 3.78 12.21 0.55
N PHE A 41 2.57 11.75 0.91
CA PHE A 41 2.40 10.50 1.64
C PHE A 41 2.68 9.28 0.75
N ASN A 42 2.29 9.33 -0.52
CA ASN A 42 2.67 8.33 -1.53
C ASN A 42 4.20 8.26 -1.69
N GLU A 43 4.86 9.41 -1.86
CA GLU A 43 6.34 9.51 -1.91
C GLU A 43 6.98 8.93 -0.65
N LEU A 44 6.44 9.25 0.54
CA LEU A 44 6.90 8.69 1.81
C LEU A 44 6.79 7.16 1.82
N LEU A 45 5.63 6.60 1.48
CA LEU A 45 5.41 5.16 1.44
C LEU A 45 6.37 4.46 0.49
N ARG A 46 6.55 5.00 -0.72
CA ARG A 46 7.51 4.49 -1.71
C ARG A 46 8.94 4.51 -1.18
N SER A 47 9.34 5.58 -0.49
CA SER A 47 10.67 5.68 0.12
C SER A 47 10.93 4.66 1.25
N ARG A 48 9.87 4.04 1.80
CA ARG A 48 9.96 3.01 2.84
C ARG A 48 9.90 1.59 2.28
N LEU A 49 9.61 1.42 1.00
CA LEU A 49 9.59 0.11 0.38
C LEU A 49 11.00 -0.36 0.10
N ARG A 50 11.27 -1.60 0.49
CA ARG A 50 12.45 -2.33 0.00
C ARG A 50 12.19 -2.85 -1.40
N GLN A 51 13.29 -3.07 -2.10
CA GLN A 51 13.29 -3.70 -3.40
C GLN A 51 12.66 -5.10 -3.34
N ARG A 52 11.69 -5.34 -4.24
CA ARG A 52 10.95 -6.60 -4.34
C ARG A 52 11.68 -7.57 -5.25
N ASN A 53 12.68 -8.25 -4.70
CA ASN A 53 13.39 -9.37 -5.34
C ASN A 53 13.78 -10.40 -4.27
N ARG A 54 12.92 -10.63 -3.29
CA ARG A 54 13.20 -11.45 -2.11
C ARG A 54 13.30 -12.94 -2.45
N PHE A 55 12.63 -13.37 -3.51
CA PHE A 55 12.64 -14.74 -4.04
C PHE A 55 12.35 -14.74 -5.55
N ASN A 56 12.51 -15.89 -6.21
CA ASN A 56 12.16 -16.04 -7.62
C ASN A 56 10.69 -15.70 -7.85
N ARG A 57 10.44 -14.73 -8.74
CA ARG A 57 9.10 -14.15 -8.94
C ARG A 57 8.57 -13.51 -7.65
N ASP A 58 9.38 -12.75 -6.94
CA ASP A 58 8.85 -11.67 -6.13
C ASP A 58 8.48 -10.53 -7.10
N HIS A 59 7.18 -10.33 -7.32
CA HIS A 59 6.73 -9.42 -8.38
C HIS A 59 6.67 -8.01 -7.80
N HIS A 60 6.67 -7.01 -8.69
CA HIS A 60 6.36 -5.64 -8.33
C HIS A 60 5.06 -5.52 -7.52
N ASP A 61 4.07 -6.36 -7.80
CA ASP A 61 2.75 -6.31 -7.17
C ASP A 61 2.61 -7.23 -5.94
N THR A 62 3.68 -7.95 -5.57
CA THR A 62 3.73 -8.78 -4.34
C THR A 62 3.95 -7.89 -3.12
N CYS A 63 2.86 -7.61 -2.39
CA CYS A 63 2.88 -6.65 -1.28
C CYS A 63 3.34 -7.25 0.06
N MET A 64 3.26 -8.57 0.24
CA MET A 64 3.67 -9.27 1.46
C MET A 64 3.94 -10.74 1.19
N TYR A 65 4.74 -11.38 2.04
CA TYR A 65 4.82 -12.84 2.13
C TYR A 65 4.91 -13.30 3.59
N ILE A 66 4.50 -14.54 3.81
CA ILE A 66 4.59 -15.24 5.09
C ILE A 66 5.60 -16.39 4.95
N ALA A 67 6.71 -16.29 5.68
CA ALA A 67 7.65 -17.38 5.89
C ALA A 67 7.18 -18.27 7.05
N ARG A 68 7.63 -19.54 7.07
CA ARG A 68 7.22 -20.51 8.08
C ARG A 68 8.42 -21.21 8.71
N SER A 69 8.26 -21.63 9.96
CA SER A 69 9.28 -22.44 10.65
C SER A 69 9.55 -23.81 10.03
N LYS A 70 8.57 -24.36 9.30
CA LYS A 70 8.62 -25.75 8.81
C LYS A 70 9.57 -25.96 7.64
N ASN A 71 9.61 -25.04 6.69
CA ASN A 71 10.39 -25.17 5.46
C ASN A 71 10.70 -23.80 4.86
N ALA A 72 11.59 -23.77 3.87
CA ALA A 72 11.92 -22.53 3.16
C ALA A 72 10.75 -21.98 2.33
N ASN A 73 9.67 -22.74 2.13
CA ASN A 73 8.54 -22.29 1.32
C ASN A 73 7.80 -21.14 2.00
N VAL A 74 7.36 -20.18 1.18
CA VAL A 74 6.62 -19.00 1.63
C VAL A 74 5.23 -18.99 1.01
N VAL A 75 4.32 -18.23 1.62
CA VAL A 75 3.07 -17.83 0.98
C VAL A 75 3.17 -16.36 0.63
N ALA A 76 3.08 -16.03 -0.65
CA ALA A 76 3.11 -14.67 -1.14
C ALA A 76 1.68 -14.15 -1.39
N TYR A 77 1.51 -12.84 -1.26
CA TYR A 77 0.25 -12.13 -1.50
C TYR A 77 0.50 -11.09 -2.58
N THR A 78 -0.10 -11.28 -3.75
CA THR A 78 -0.03 -10.32 -4.86
C THR A 78 -1.34 -9.57 -4.99
N ALA A 79 -1.26 -8.28 -5.30
CA ALA A 79 -2.43 -7.47 -5.58
C ALA A 79 -3.06 -7.84 -6.93
N ASN A 80 -4.37 -8.06 -6.93
CA ASN A 80 -5.14 -8.15 -8.16
C ASN A 80 -5.54 -6.74 -8.59
N LEU A 81 -5.04 -6.33 -9.75
CA LEU A 81 -5.18 -4.97 -10.24
C LEU A 81 -6.14 -4.89 -11.43
N VAL A 82 -6.87 -3.78 -11.51
CA VAL A 82 -7.63 -3.37 -12.68
C VAL A 82 -7.11 -2.02 -13.17
N ASP A 83 -7.06 -1.84 -14.49
CA ASP A 83 -6.75 -0.54 -15.09
C ASP A 83 -7.90 0.46 -14.82
N VAL A 84 -7.57 1.66 -14.34
CA VAL A 84 -8.59 2.63 -13.90
C VAL A 84 -9.48 3.11 -15.06
N LYS A 85 -8.96 3.17 -16.29
CA LYS A 85 -9.70 3.67 -17.46
C LYS A 85 -10.61 2.62 -18.06
N THR A 86 -10.11 1.40 -18.21
CA THR A 86 -10.79 0.31 -18.90
C THR A 86 -11.55 -0.62 -17.95
N ASN A 87 -11.24 -0.56 -16.65
CA ASN A 87 -11.73 -1.48 -15.62
C ASN A 87 -11.45 -2.96 -15.94
N GLN A 88 -10.48 -3.25 -16.81
CA GLN A 88 -10.06 -4.60 -17.14
C GLN A 88 -8.95 -5.07 -16.20
N SER A 89 -8.90 -6.38 -15.95
CA SER A 89 -7.80 -6.99 -15.20
C SER A 89 -6.47 -6.73 -15.90
N VAL A 90 -5.45 -6.39 -15.12
CA VAL A 90 -4.08 -6.27 -15.63
C VAL A 90 -3.17 -7.24 -14.87
N GLU A 91 -2.13 -7.71 -15.55
CA GLU A 91 -1.13 -8.61 -14.94
C GLU A 91 -0.21 -7.87 -13.97
N SER A 92 0.02 -6.57 -14.18
CA SER A 92 0.90 -5.77 -13.32
C SER A 92 0.57 -4.28 -13.32
N GLY A 93 0.93 -3.61 -12.23
CA GLY A 93 0.83 -2.15 -12.06
C GLY A 93 1.98 -1.34 -12.69
N ILE A 94 3.00 -1.99 -13.24
CA ILE A 94 4.17 -1.32 -13.85
C ILE A 94 3.74 -0.44 -15.03
N GLY A 95 4.10 0.84 -14.99
CA GLY A 95 3.83 1.85 -16.01
C GLY A 95 2.34 2.11 -16.25
N ARG A 96 1.48 1.77 -15.29
CA ARG A 96 0.02 1.85 -15.44
C ARG A 96 -0.61 2.52 -14.23
N HIS A 97 -1.74 3.16 -14.47
CA HIS A 97 -2.60 3.68 -13.41
C HIS A 97 -3.70 2.65 -13.10
N CYS A 98 -3.54 1.95 -11.99
CA CYS A 98 -4.39 0.84 -11.59
C CYS A 98 -5.07 1.09 -10.25
N ALA A 99 -6.15 0.32 -10.01
CA ALA A 99 -6.80 0.20 -8.71
C ALA A 99 -6.88 -1.28 -8.31
N LEU A 100 -7.08 -1.55 -7.01
CA LEU A 100 -7.33 -2.90 -6.53
C LEU A 100 -8.69 -3.40 -7.03
N ARG A 101 -8.75 -4.66 -7.48
CA ARG A 101 -10.01 -5.33 -7.81
C ARG A 101 -10.87 -5.44 -6.55
N LYS A 102 -12.07 -4.88 -6.60
CA LYS A 102 -12.95 -4.75 -5.42
C LYS A 102 -13.35 -6.08 -4.77
N ASP A 103 -13.68 -7.08 -5.57
CA ASP A 103 -14.25 -8.34 -5.07
C ASP A 103 -13.17 -9.36 -4.67
N ASP A 104 -11.94 -9.17 -5.12
CA ASP A 104 -10.82 -10.07 -4.89
C ASP A 104 -9.51 -9.28 -4.98
N PRO A 105 -9.18 -8.42 -4.00
CA PRO A 105 -8.06 -7.46 -4.12
C PRO A 105 -6.68 -8.10 -3.92
N LEU A 106 -6.59 -9.25 -3.24
CA LEU A 106 -5.32 -9.91 -2.93
C LEU A 106 -5.40 -11.41 -3.26
N HIS A 107 -4.46 -11.90 -4.05
CA HIS A 107 -4.33 -13.32 -4.39
C HIS A 107 -3.16 -13.97 -3.62
N PRO A 108 -3.45 -14.91 -2.71
CA PRO A 108 -2.43 -15.69 -2.04
C PRO A 108 -2.01 -16.93 -2.86
N TYR A 109 -0.71 -17.24 -2.87
CA TYR A 109 -0.14 -18.43 -3.52
C TYR A 109 1.12 -18.92 -2.80
N PHE A 110 1.41 -20.22 -2.92
CA PHE A 110 2.65 -20.81 -2.42
C PHE A 110 3.81 -20.50 -3.36
N VAL A 111 5.00 -20.27 -2.79
CA VAL A 111 6.26 -20.26 -3.52
C VAL A 111 7.16 -21.33 -2.93
N ASN A 112 7.55 -22.28 -3.78
CA ASN A 112 8.43 -23.37 -3.39
C ASN A 112 9.88 -22.93 -3.50
N LEU A 113 10.56 -22.81 -2.36
CA LEU A 113 11.97 -22.40 -2.29
C LEU A 113 12.90 -23.54 -1.91
N GLU A 114 12.36 -24.68 -1.46
CA GLU A 114 13.15 -25.84 -1.06
C GLU A 114 13.87 -26.47 -2.28
N PRO A 115 15.21 -26.52 -2.30
CA PRO A 115 15.96 -26.96 -3.49
C PRO A 115 15.62 -28.38 -3.94
N SER A 116 15.37 -29.29 -3.01
CA SER A 116 15.00 -30.67 -3.30
C SER A 116 13.66 -30.75 -4.05
N TYR A 117 12.67 -29.94 -3.64
CA TYR A 117 11.36 -29.87 -4.25
C TYR A 117 11.42 -29.21 -5.63
N VAL A 118 12.17 -28.11 -5.76
CA VAL A 118 12.40 -27.44 -7.04
C VAL A 118 13.08 -28.39 -8.02
N ALA A 119 14.13 -29.12 -7.61
CA ALA A 119 14.81 -30.08 -8.47
C ALA A 119 13.89 -31.22 -8.95
N GLU A 120 13.00 -31.71 -8.07
CA GLU A 120 12.00 -32.72 -8.46
C GLU A 120 10.98 -32.17 -9.46
N ARG A 121 10.48 -30.94 -9.26
CA ARG A 121 9.59 -30.26 -10.22
C ARG A 121 10.26 -30.10 -11.59
N ARG A 122 11.52 -29.67 -11.61
CA ARG A 122 12.30 -29.58 -12.86
C ARG A 122 12.48 -30.93 -13.54
N ARG A 123 12.70 -32.01 -12.77
CA ARG A 123 12.71 -33.39 -13.31
C ARG A 123 11.39 -33.79 -13.95
N LYS A 124 10.26 -33.28 -13.45
CA LYS A 124 8.90 -33.46 -14.01
C LYS A 124 8.58 -32.49 -15.15
N GLY A 125 9.51 -31.63 -15.56
CA GLY A 125 9.30 -30.61 -16.61
C GLY A 125 8.48 -29.40 -16.14
N VAL A 126 8.28 -29.22 -14.83
CA VAL A 126 7.56 -28.06 -14.28
C VAL A 126 8.56 -26.93 -14.02
N GLU A 127 8.46 -25.85 -14.79
CA GLU A 127 9.33 -24.66 -14.69
C GLU A 127 8.77 -23.60 -13.72
N TYR A 128 7.52 -23.76 -13.28
CA TYR A 128 6.84 -22.80 -12.42
C TYR A 128 6.97 -23.21 -10.95
N ASP A 129 7.51 -22.32 -10.11
CA ASP A 129 7.79 -22.57 -8.67
C ASP A 129 6.66 -22.17 -7.74
N CYS A 130 5.63 -21.49 -8.28
CA CYS A 130 4.49 -21.06 -7.49
C CYS A 130 3.32 -22.02 -7.68
N ASP A 131 2.53 -22.24 -6.63
CA ASP A 131 1.31 -23.04 -6.69
C ASP A 131 0.17 -22.24 -6.10
N ASP A 132 -0.99 -22.29 -6.73
CA ASP A 132 -2.20 -21.73 -6.13
C ASP A 132 -2.56 -22.48 -4.86
N LEU A 133 -3.01 -21.72 -3.85
CA LEU A 133 -3.56 -22.32 -2.65
C LEU A 133 -4.84 -23.10 -2.97
N ASN A 134 -4.96 -24.31 -2.44
CA ASN A 134 -6.20 -25.07 -2.50
C ASN A 134 -7.27 -24.45 -1.57
N ILE A 135 -8.53 -24.90 -1.70
CA ILE A 135 -9.67 -24.35 -0.96
C ILE A 135 -9.45 -24.41 0.57
N LEU A 136 -8.86 -25.50 1.08
CA LEU A 136 -8.60 -25.64 2.51
C LEU A 136 -7.52 -24.66 2.97
N GLU A 137 -6.45 -24.50 2.20
CA GLU A 137 -5.37 -23.56 2.50
C GLU A 137 -5.87 -22.11 2.47
N ARG A 138 -6.68 -21.76 1.47
CA ARG A 138 -7.32 -20.44 1.36
C ARG A 138 -8.29 -20.16 2.50
N THR A 139 -8.99 -21.18 3.00
CA THR A 139 -10.03 -20.95 4.01
C THR A 139 -9.48 -21.06 5.44
N MET A 140 -8.51 -21.93 5.68
CA MET A 140 -8.12 -22.35 7.03
C MET A 140 -6.70 -22.01 7.45
N ALA A 141 -5.82 -21.64 6.51
CA ALA A 141 -4.40 -21.43 6.84
C ALA A 141 -3.88 -20.07 6.38
N TYR A 142 -3.94 -19.78 5.07
CA TYR A 142 -3.25 -18.63 4.48
C TYR A 142 -4.16 -17.71 3.67
N GLY A 143 -5.47 -17.87 3.81
CA GLY A 143 -6.44 -16.96 3.26
C GLY A 143 -6.21 -15.52 3.64
N VAL A 144 -6.75 -14.64 2.81
CA VAL A 144 -6.88 -13.22 3.09
C VAL A 144 -8.31 -12.80 2.77
N SER A 145 -8.90 -12.02 3.66
CA SER A 145 -10.11 -11.26 3.38
C SER A 145 -9.73 -9.80 3.42
N ALA A 146 -10.07 -9.06 2.38
CA ALA A 146 -9.81 -7.63 2.32
C ALA A 146 -11.06 -6.89 1.85
N ALA A 147 -11.48 -5.91 2.65
CA ALA A 147 -12.70 -5.15 2.44
C ALA A 147 -12.36 -3.68 2.20
N PRO A 148 -12.99 -3.00 1.22
CA PRO A 148 -12.78 -1.58 0.99
C PRO A 148 -13.24 -0.77 2.21
N VAL A 149 -12.47 0.25 2.59
CA VAL A 149 -12.88 1.17 3.65
C VAL A 149 -13.99 2.07 3.12
N ASN A 150 -15.15 2.03 3.77
CA ASN A 150 -16.26 2.91 3.41
C ASN A 150 -16.00 4.32 3.95
N MET A 151 -15.65 5.24 3.05
CA MET A 151 -15.30 6.61 3.42
C MET A 151 -16.49 7.42 3.97
N ASP A 152 -17.72 7.14 3.54
CA ASP A 152 -18.91 7.90 3.93
C ASP A 152 -19.32 7.67 5.39
N GLY A 153 -18.83 6.59 6.00
CA GLY A 153 -19.16 6.22 7.38
C GLY A 153 -18.06 6.52 8.39
N ILE A 154 -16.87 6.96 7.96
CA ILE A 154 -15.68 7.05 8.83
C ILE A 154 -15.88 8.04 9.98
N SER A 155 -16.32 9.25 9.68
CA SER A 155 -16.52 10.29 10.71
C SER A 155 -17.57 9.85 11.74
N GLN A 156 -18.68 9.26 11.27
CA GLN A 156 -19.72 8.70 12.14
C GLN A 156 -19.24 7.49 12.93
N TYR A 157 -18.33 6.70 12.37
CA TYR A 157 -17.75 5.53 13.00
C TYR A 157 -16.80 5.96 14.12
N TRP A 158 -15.85 6.86 13.84
CA TRP A 158 -14.90 7.35 14.83
C TRP A 158 -15.57 8.15 15.93
N GLY A 159 -16.56 8.99 15.60
CA GLY A 159 -17.39 9.67 16.60
C GLY A 159 -18.09 8.69 17.56
N ARG A 160 -18.32 7.43 17.16
CA ARG A 160 -18.91 6.39 18.03
C ARG A 160 -17.86 5.53 18.75
N LYS A 161 -16.72 5.26 18.13
CA LYS A 161 -15.76 4.23 18.58
C LYS A 161 -14.50 4.80 19.23
N ALA A 162 -14.12 6.01 18.87
CA ALA A 162 -13.02 6.77 19.45
C ALA A 162 -13.44 8.25 19.62
N PRO A 163 -14.53 8.53 20.38
CA PRO A 163 -15.12 9.86 20.45
C PRO A 163 -14.15 10.93 20.96
N GLU A 164 -13.31 10.59 21.93
CA GLU A 164 -12.35 11.53 22.53
C GLU A 164 -11.26 11.95 21.54
N ALA A 165 -10.61 10.97 20.90
CA ALA A 165 -9.57 11.20 19.91
C ALA A 165 -10.14 11.92 18.66
N PHE A 166 -11.34 11.55 18.22
CA PHE A 166 -12.00 12.23 17.10
C PHE A 166 -12.39 13.68 17.47
N ALA A 167 -12.89 13.92 18.68
CA ALA A 167 -13.17 15.27 19.16
C ALA A 167 -11.89 16.12 19.29
N GLU A 168 -10.75 15.51 19.65
CA GLU A 168 -9.45 16.18 19.66
C GLU A 168 -8.97 16.54 18.26
N LEU A 169 -9.14 15.64 17.30
CA LEU A 169 -8.86 15.90 15.88
C LEU A 169 -9.71 17.05 15.35
N GLN A 170 -11.02 17.05 15.65
CA GLN A 170 -11.95 18.13 15.30
C GLN A 170 -11.56 19.47 15.94
N ARG A 171 -11.21 19.47 17.24
CA ARG A 171 -10.74 20.67 17.94
C ARG A 171 -9.45 21.22 17.32
N SER A 172 -8.51 20.33 17.00
CA SER A 172 -7.23 20.69 16.38
C SER A 172 -7.42 21.27 14.98
N TRP A 173 -8.34 20.69 14.18
CA TRP A 173 -8.74 21.20 12.88
C TRP A 173 -9.34 22.62 12.98
N ALA A 174 -10.33 22.80 13.85
CA ALA A 174 -11.02 24.08 14.04
C ALA A 174 -10.08 25.18 14.53
N THR A 175 -9.13 24.85 15.42
CA THR A 175 -8.16 25.82 15.96
C THR A 175 -7.17 26.28 14.89
N SER A 176 -6.84 25.40 13.95
CA SER A 176 -5.72 25.63 13.05
C SER A 176 -6.08 26.36 11.77
N GLY A 177 -7.32 26.32 11.29
CA GLY A 177 -7.73 27.14 10.14
C GLY A 177 -7.88 28.64 10.46
N SER A 178 -7.61 29.05 11.71
CA SER A 178 -7.34 30.45 12.07
C SER A 178 -5.93 30.92 11.65
N ALA A 179 -5.01 29.98 11.37
CA ALA A 179 -3.64 30.26 10.97
C ALA A 179 -3.40 29.87 9.49
N ALA A 180 -3.76 30.79 8.57
CA ALA A 180 -3.36 30.87 7.16
C ALA A 180 -3.31 29.56 6.33
N ALA A 181 -4.25 29.41 5.39
CA ALA A 181 -4.28 28.35 4.40
C ALA A 181 -2.98 28.27 3.55
N PRO A 182 -2.46 27.06 3.25
CA PRO A 182 -1.30 26.90 2.37
C PRO A 182 -1.66 27.17 0.90
N GLU A 183 -0.90 28.07 0.25
CA GLU A 183 -1.05 28.61 -1.13
C GLU A 183 -0.91 27.60 -2.30
N GLY A 184 -1.18 26.31 -2.10
CA GLY A 184 -0.83 25.26 -3.07
C GLY A 184 -1.81 24.98 -4.21
N ALA A 185 -3.00 25.60 -4.24
CA ALA A 185 -4.08 25.17 -5.15
C ALA A 185 -4.69 26.31 -6.01
N ARG A 186 -3.88 27.32 -6.39
CA ARG A 186 -4.27 28.27 -7.45
C ARG A 186 -3.60 27.88 -8.76
N GLU A 187 -4.11 26.83 -9.40
CA GLU A 187 -3.92 26.69 -10.84
C GLU A 187 -4.72 27.77 -11.57
N LYS A 188 -4.02 28.51 -12.43
CA LYS A 188 -4.52 29.63 -13.20
C LYS A 188 -5.56 29.14 -14.21
N SER A 189 -6.84 29.44 -13.99
CA SER A 189 -7.80 29.55 -15.09
C SER A 189 -7.52 30.88 -15.81
N GLY A 190 -6.58 30.85 -16.76
CA GLY A 190 -6.44 31.91 -17.75
C GLY A 190 -7.61 31.84 -18.71
N THR A 191 -8.54 32.78 -18.57
CA THR A 191 -9.59 33.04 -19.55
C THR A 191 -8.97 33.89 -20.64
N ASP A 192 -8.67 33.29 -21.80
CA ASP A 192 -8.41 34.04 -23.03
C ASP A 192 -9.77 34.44 -23.62
N ASP A 193 -10.16 35.68 -23.35
CA ASP A 193 -11.15 36.43 -24.12
C ASP A 193 -10.48 36.89 -25.42
N ASP A 194 -10.99 36.46 -26.58
CA ASP A 194 -10.82 37.22 -27.81
C ASP A 194 -12.11 37.32 -28.62
N LYS A 195 -12.47 38.56 -28.94
CA LYS A 195 -13.71 39.06 -29.53
C LYS A 195 -13.84 38.73 -31.01
N LYS A 196 -15.09 38.50 -31.49
CA LYS A 196 -15.65 39.26 -32.63
C LYS A 196 -17.18 39.13 -32.81
N ASN A 197 -17.84 40.21 -32.38
CA ASN A 197 -18.92 41.02 -32.98
C ASN A 197 -19.78 40.57 -34.20
N ASP A 198 -21.02 41.07 -34.15
CA ASP A 198 -21.99 41.46 -35.20
C ASP A 198 -23.21 40.50 -35.34
N GLY A 199 -24.48 40.87 -35.19
CA GLY A 199 -25.17 42.12 -34.86
C GLY A 199 -26.69 41.86 -34.76
N ASP A 200 -27.48 42.94 -34.75
CA ASP A 200 -28.94 43.04 -34.99
C ASP A 200 -29.92 43.06 -33.78
N ASP A 201 -30.08 44.28 -33.26
CA ASP A 201 -31.29 45.12 -33.20
C ASP A 201 -32.64 44.66 -32.58
N SER A 202 -33.24 45.65 -31.90
CA SER A 202 -34.67 45.80 -31.53
C SER A 202 -35.26 45.01 -30.35
N SER A 203 -35.39 45.65 -29.17
CA SER A 203 -36.65 46.31 -28.78
C SER A 203 -36.70 46.68 -27.29
N SER A 204 -37.41 47.79 -27.06
CA SER A 204 -37.59 48.58 -25.85
C SER A 204 -38.36 47.89 -24.72
N GLY A 205 -37.92 48.11 -23.48
CA GLY A 205 -38.67 47.79 -22.27
C GLY A 205 -38.11 48.54 -21.05
N ASP A 206 -38.71 49.68 -20.77
CA ASP A 206 -38.49 50.59 -19.65
C ASP A 206 -39.05 50.02 -18.33
N SER A 207 -38.29 50.04 -17.24
CA SER A 207 -38.74 50.29 -15.85
C SER A 207 -37.63 50.05 -14.83
N ASP A 208 -37.00 51.15 -14.43
CA ASP A 208 -36.88 51.65 -13.06
C ASP A 208 -36.92 50.73 -11.81
N ILE A 209 -35.98 51.05 -10.91
CA ILE A 209 -35.97 50.88 -9.43
C ILE A 209 -35.38 49.56 -8.88
N VAL A 210 -34.21 49.64 -8.22
CA VAL A 210 -33.98 49.45 -6.77
C VAL A 210 -32.48 49.54 -6.45
N LYS A 211 -32.15 50.36 -5.44
CA LYS A 211 -30.87 50.45 -4.73
C LYS A 211 -30.55 49.13 -3.99
N ASN A 212 -29.28 48.73 -3.91
CA ASN A 212 -28.53 48.59 -2.64
C ASN A 212 -27.35 47.62 -2.74
N ALA A 213 -26.37 47.92 -1.88
CA ALA A 213 -25.44 47.01 -1.21
C ALA A 213 -24.25 46.49 -2.04
N ASP A 214 -23.19 47.29 -2.00
CA ASP A 214 -21.98 46.93 -1.25
C ASP A 214 -22.10 45.59 -0.47
N ALA A 215 -21.59 44.52 -1.09
CA ALA A 215 -21.21 43.25 -0.47
C ALA A 215 -19.86 42.93 -1.10
N GLY A 216 -18.77 43.34 -0.47
CA GLY A 216 -18.28 42.61 0.69
C GLY A 216 -17.36 41.54 0.13
N ALA A 217 -16.06 41.81 0.15
CA ALA A 217 -15.02 40.81 -0.04
C ALA A 217 -15.37 39.61 0.85
N GLY A 218 -15.92 38.57 0.23
CA GLY A 218 -16.35 37.36 0.90
C GLY A 218 -15.15 36.78 1.63
N SER A 219 -15.21 36.86 2.95
CA SER A 219 -14.35 36.15 3.88
C SER A 219 -14.36 34.66 3.51
N LEU A 220 -13.33 34.20 2.84
CA LEU A 220 -12.98 32.79 2.56
C LEU A 220 -12.59 32.02 3.85
N ALA A 221 -13.13 32.43 5.00
CA ALA A 221 -13.22 31.58 6.17
C ALA A 221 -14.49 30.75 6.00
N ASP A 222 -14.46 29.82 5.04
CA ASP A 222 -15.44 28.73 5.02
C ASP A 222 -15.35 28.05 6.39
N ASP A 223 -16.48 28.04 7.10
CA ASP A 223 -16.58 27.52 8.46
C ASP A 223 -15.98 26.10 8.50
N LEU A 224 -14.96 25.93 9.33
CA LEU A 224 -14.29 24.65 9.63
C LEU A 224 -15.26 23.74 10.41
N THR A 225 -16.30 23.28 9.73
CA THR A 225 -17.35 22.40 10.27
C THR A 225 -16.89 20.94 10.30
N ALA A 226 -17.62 20.08 11.01
CA ALA A 226 -17.41 18.63 10.94
C ALA A 226 -17.54 18.09 9.50
N ASP A 227 -18.42 18.69 8.69
CA ASP A 227 -18.61 18.33 7.29
C ASP A 227 -17.39 18.74 6.44
N SER A 228 -16.74 19.86 6.75
CA SER A 228 -15.48 20.26 6.09
C SER A 228 -14.34 19.26 6.35
N LEU A 229 -14.26 18.72 7.58
CA LEU A 229 -13.26 17.71 7.94
C LEU A 229 -13.54 16.38 7.22
N ASP A 230 -14.80 15.94 7.17
CA ASP A 230 -15.19 14.74 6.43
C ASP A 230 -14.85 14.83 4.95
N ALA A 231 -15.14 15.98 4.32
CA ALA A 231 -14.78 16.25 2.94
C ALA A 231 -13.26 16.25 2.71
N ALA A 232 -12.49 16.88 3.61
CA ALA A 232 -11.03 16.89 3.54
C ALA A 232 -10.43 15.48 3.67
N LEU A 233 -10.94 14.67 4.59
CA LEU A 233 -10.52 13.28 4.78
C LEU A 233 -10.85 12.41 3.58
N LYS A 234 -12.06 12.54 3.03
CA LYS A 234 -12.46 11.86 1.78
C LYS A 234 -11.50 12.19 0.66
N ALA A 235 -11.29 13.48 0.39
CA ALA A 235 -10.37 13.93 -0.64
C ALA A 235 -8.94 13.41 -0.43
N TRP A 236 -8.46 13.35 0.82
CA TRP A 236 -7.12 12.85 1.14
C TRP A 236 -6.96 11.34 0.88
N TRP A 237 -7.96 10.54 1.22
CA TRP A 237 -7.91 9.08 1.10
C TRP A 237 -8.30 8.55 -0.28
N THR A 238 -9.09 9.31 -1.06
CA THR A 238 -9.56 8.91 -2.41
C THR A 238 -8.45 8.35 -3.31
N PRO A 239 -7.24 8.95 -3.39
CA PRO A 239 -6.19 8.44 -4.28
C PRO A 239 -5.70 7.02 -3.94
N PHE A 240 -5.81 6.59 -2.67
CA PHE A 240 -5.20 5.35 -2.20
C PHE A 240 -6.11 4.12 -2.24
N HIS A 241 -7.42 4.32 -2.39
CA HIS A 241 -8.43 3.25 -2.37
C HIS A 241 -8.19 2.26 -1.21
N PRO A 242 -8.25 2.68 0.06
CA PRO A 242 -7.83 1.86 1.19
C PRO A 242 -8.70 0.60 1.38
N TYR A 243 -8.05 -0.53 1.68
CA TYR A 243 -8.69 -1.78 2.10
C TYR A 243 -8.17 -2.21 3.47
N VAL A 244 -9.06 -2.69 4.32
CA VAL A 244 -8.68 -3.39 5.55
C VAL A 244 -8.59 -4.88 5.23
N SER A 245 -7.44 -5.47 5.54
CA SER A 245 -7.13 -6.88 5.30
C SER A 245 -6.97 -7.66 6.60
N HIS A 246 -7.49 -8.89 6.59
CA HIS A 246 -7.31 -9.90 7.64
C HIS A 246 -6.73 -11.16 7.02
N PHE A 247 -5.66 -11.65 7.63
CA PHE A 247 -4.99 -12.87 7.19
C PHE A 247 -5.36 -14.01 8.13
N VAL A 248 -5.72 -15.16 7.57
CA VAL A 248 -6.10 -16.34 8.37
C VAL A 248 -4.94 -16.78 9.28
N ALA A 249 -3.70 -16.67 8.78
CA ALA A 249 -2.49 -16.95 9.56
C ALA A 249 -2.19 -15.91 10.64
N LEU A 250 -2.77 -14.71 10.55
CA LEU A 250 -2.51 -13.55 11.43
C LEU A 250 -3.84 -12.96 11.94
N PRO A 251 -4.66 -13.73 12.68
CA PRO A 251 -6.06 -13.37 12.95
C PRO A 251 -6.23 -12.12 13.83
N THR A 252 -5.18 -11.69 14.52
CA THR A 252 -5.16 -10.52 15.43
C THR A 252 -4.32 -9.36 14.88
N TRP A 253 -3.96 -9.43 13.60
CA TRP A 253 -3.08 -8.44 13.00
C TRP A 253 -3.82 -7.75 11.85
N PRO A 254 -4.24 -6.48 12.03
CA PRO A 254 -4.88 -5.72 10.98
C PRO A 254 -3.83 -5.23 9.97
N GLY A 255 -4.12 -5.35 8.67
CA GLY A 255 -3.31 -4.76 7.61
C GLY A 255 -4.11 -3.75 6.80
N LEU A 256 -3.64 -2.51 6.69
CA LEU A 256 -4.22 -1.51 5.80
C LEU A 256 -3.53 -1.59 4.44
N VAL A 257 -4.21 -2.12 3.44
CA VAL A 257 -3.72 -2.23 2.06
C VAL A 257 -4.02 -0.93 1.33
N LEU A 258 -2.98 -0.33 0.73
CA LEU A 258 -3.08 0.92 -0.03
C LEU A 258 -2.58 0.70 -1.45
N CYS A 259 -3.34 1.19 -2.43
CA CYS A 259 -2.96 1.22 -3.83
C CYS A 259 -2.39 2.61 -4.16
N LEU A 260 -1.08 2.69 -4.34
CA LEU A 260 -0.37 3.94 -4.56
C LEU A 260 -0.37 4.29 -6.04
N PRO A 261 -1.04 5.38 -6.46
CA PRO A 261 -1.04 5.77 -7.86
C PRO A 261 0.36 6.22 -8.31
N PRO A 262 0.60 6.32 -9.63
CA PRO A 262 1.80 6.96 -10.18
C PRO A 262 2.01 8.38 -9.64
N LEU A 263 3.27 8.75 -9.39
CA LEU A 263 3.69 10.09 -8.98
C LEU A 263 3.83 11.06 -10.16
N SER A 264 4.23 10.55 -11.32
CA SER A 264 4.26 11.34 -12.56
C SER A 264 2.91 11.19 -13.26
N THR A 265 2.16 12.29 -13.32
CA THR A 265 0.99 12.41 -14.21
C THR A 265 1.50 12.61 -15.63
N THR A 266 2.04 11.56 -16.24
CA THR A 266 2.55 11.65 -17.61
C THR A 266 1.36 11.64 -18.57
N ASP A 267 0.68 12.78 -18.71
CA ASP A 267 -0.42 12.96 -19.67
C ASP A 267 0.04 12.98 -21.15
N GLY A 268 1.27 12.58 -21.46
CA GLY A 268 1.79 12.69 -22.83
C GLY A 268 2.98 11.83 -23.24
N SER A 269 3.42 10.83 -22.47
CA SER A 269 4.57 10.01 -22.89
C SER A 269 4.13 8.67 -23.47
N HIS A 270 4.06 8.60 -24.80
CA HIS A 270 4.06 7.35 -25.55
C HIS A 270 5.34 6.57 -25.20
N ARG A 271 5.28 5.68 -24.21
CA ARG A 271 6.29 4.62 -24.09
C ARG A 271 6.16 3.71 -25.30
N SER A 272 7.12 3.82 -26.21
CA SER A 272 7.38 2.83 -27.24
C SER A 272 7.57 1.46 -26.60
N SER A 273 6.63 0.57 -26.88
CA SER A 273 6.66 -0.86 -26.57
C SER A 273 7.94 -1.47 -27.13
N ALA A 274 8.88 -1.82 -26.25
CA ALA A 274 10.08 -2.55 -26.61
C ALA A 274 10.41 -3.54 -25.49
N CYS A 275 9.58 -4.58 -25.37
CA CYS A 275 9.90 -5.81 -24.65
C CYS A 275 9.25 -7.01 -25.35
N ASP A 276 9.59 -7.24 -26.63
CA ASP A 276 9.31 -8.50 -27.31
C ASP A 276 10.65 -9.23 -27.48
N ALA A 277 11.15 -9.81 -26.38
CA ALA A 277 12.37 -10.61 -26.39
C ALA A 277 11.99 -12.07 -26.67
N SER A 278 11.88 -12.37 -27.96
CA SER A 278 11.90 -13.75 -28.45
C SER A 278 13.26 -14.38 -28.16
N LEU A 279 13.24 -15.46 -27.37
CA LEU A 279 14.40 -16.27 -27.02
C LEU A 279 14.96 -16.96 -28.27
N SER A 280 16.04 -16.42 -28.83
CA SER A 280 16.90 -17.12 -29.78
C SER A 280 17.97 -17.89 -29.01
N ARG A 281 17.99 -19.21 -29.24
CA ARG A 281 19.04 -20.15 -28.81
C ARG A 281 20.36 -19.84 -29.50
N ASP A 282 21.43 -19.79 -28.70
CA ASP A 282 22.76 -20.40 -28.90
C ASP A 282 23.70 -19.77 -27.84
N GLY A 283 24.56 -20.45 -27.10
CA GLY A 283 25.12 -21.77 -27.26
C GLY A 283 26.64 -21.72 -27.15
N THR A 284 27.25 -21.19 -26.08
CA THR A 284 28.68 -21.44 -25.76
C THR A 284 29.05 -21.08 -24.31
N ALA A 285 29.79 -21.98 -23.66
CA ALA A 285 30.48 -21.81 -22.37
C ALA A 285 31.96 -22.21 -22.57
N PRO A 286 32.85 -22.16 -21.56
CA PRO A 286 33.07 -21.18 -20.49
C PRO A 286 34.55 -20.71 -20.44
N THR A 287 34.89 -19.71 -19.62
CA THR A 287 36.28 -19.52 -19.18
C THR A 287 36.38 -19.21 -17.68
N LYS A 288 37.44 -19.74 -17.09
CA LYS A 288 37.71 -19.98 -15.67
C LYS A 288 38.86 -19.07 -15.21
N ALA A 289 38.72 -18.40 -14.06
CA ALA A 289 39.82 -17.86 -13.24
C ALA A 289 39.22 -17.52 -11.85
N ALA A 290 39.56 -18.16 -10.73
CA ALA A 290 40.82 -18.25 -9.99
C ALA A 290 41.19 -16.98 -9.18
N SER A 291 40.89 -17.07 -7.87
CA SER A 291 41.61 -16.57 -6.68
C SER A 291 41.89 -15.08 -6.48
N VAL A 292 41.70 -14.60 -5.24
CA VAL A 292 42.77 -14.17 -4.30
C VAL A 292 42.12 -13.65 -3.01
N GLY A 293 42.61 -14.11 -1.86
CA GLY A 293 42.21 -13.64 -0.54
C GLY A 293 43.00 -12.41 -0.08
N LEU A 294 42.46 -11.70 0.90
CA LEU A 294 43.17 -10.70 1.70
C LEU A 294 42.51 -10.61 3.09
N GLU A 295 43.35 -10.81 4.10
CA GLU A 295 43.07 -10.66 5.53
C GLU A 295 43.10 -9.20 5.98
N GLY A 296 42.29 -8.90 7.00
CA GLY A 296 42.66 -8.00 8.10
C GLY A 296 42.06 -6.60 8.09
N THR A 297 41.11 -6.32 9.00
CA THR A 297 41.25 -5.29 10.06
C THR A 297 40.04 -5.25 11.00
N ASP A 298 40.32 -5.03 12.28
CA ASP A 298 39.39 -4.87 13.41
C ASP A 298 38.35 -3.74 13.21
N ALA A 299 37.08 -4.05 13.49
CA ALA A 299 35.99 -3.09 13.64
C ALA A 299 35.01 -3.53 14.75
N PRO A 300 34.36 -2.60 15.47
CA PRO A 300 33.64 -2.82 16.74
C PRO A 300 32.28 -3.51 16.54
N PRO A 301 31.58 -3.98 17.61
CA PRO A 301 30.62 -5.07 17.49
C PRO A 301 29.39 -4.65 16.69
N GLU A 302 29.32 -5.15 15.46
CA GLU A 302 28.12 -5.16 14.65
C GLU A 302 27.04 -5.91 15.42
N THR A 303 25.88 -5.28 15.58
CA THR A 303 24.65 -5.99 15.90
C THR A 303 24.44 -7.02 14.81
N VAL A 304 24.67 -8.29 15.17
CA VAL A 304 24.47 -9.46 14.31
C VAL A 304 23.04 -9.40 13.78
N LYS A 305 22.87 -8.85 12.58
CA LYS A 305 21.72 -9.14 11.73
C LYS A 305 21.86 -10.62 11.45
N THR A 306 21.11 -11.44 12.18
CA THR A 306 20.94 -12.84 11.83
C THR A 306 20.31 -12.84 10.44
N CYS A 307 21.15 -12.98 9.42
CA CYS A 307 20.74 -13.37 8.09
C CYS A 307 20.09 -14.73 8.29
N ILE A 308 18.76 -14.76 8.37
CA ILE A 308 18.03 -16.00 8.56
C ILE A 308 18.21 -16.76 7.26
N THR A 309 19.24 -17.60 7.24
CA THR A 309 19.66 -18.35 6.08
C THR A 309 18.81 -19.60 6.06
N TYR A 310 17.77 -19.60 5.23
CA TYR A 310 16.91 -20.77 5.03
C TYR A 310 17.57 -21.66 3.96
N GLY A 311 18.35 -22.65 4.38
CA GLY A 311 19.06 -23.56 3.47
C GLY A 311 20.18 -22.87 2.68
N THR A 312 20.27 -23.09 1.36
CA THR A 312 21.22 -22.40 0.47
C THR A 312 20.69 -21.10 -0.12
N HIS A 313 19.46 -20.69 0.23
CA HIS A 313 18.87 -19.45 -0.23
C HIS A 313 19.43 -18.28 0.59
N THR A 314 20.43 -17.60 0.03
CA THR A 314 20.85 -16.28 0.51
C THR A 314 19.90 -15.28 -0.13
N GLU A 315 19.25 -14.41 0.64
CA GLU A 315 18.58 -13.24 0.06
C GLU A 315 19.56 -12.58 -0.93
N PRO A 316 19.13 -12.23 -2.16
CA PRO A 316 20.07 -11.70 -3.13
C PRO A 316 20.82 -10.51 -2.54
N SER A 317 22.14 -10.53 -2.70
CA SER A 317 23.01 -9.43 -2.28
C SER A 317 22.43 -8.12 -2.82
N PRO A 318 22.40 -7.02 -2.03
CA PRO A 318 21.79 -5.73 -2.40
C PRO A 318 22.38 -5.07 -3.67
N LEU A 319 23.29 -5.74 -4.37
CA LEU A 319 24.04 -5.26 -5.53
C LEU A 319 23.64 -5.96 -6.85
N THR A 320 22.67 -6.87 -6.86
CA THR A 320 22.20 -7.49 -8.12
C THR A 320 21.34 -6.47 -8.89
N PRO A 321 21.65 -6.13 -10.15
CA PRO A 321 20.85 -5.20 -10.92
C PRO A 321 19.49 -5.83 -11.23
N THR A 322 18.46 -5.32 -10.59
CA THR A 322 17.09 -5.81 -10.65
C THR A 322 16.24 -5.02 -11.62
N THR A 323 15.33 -5.72 -12.27
CA THR A 323 14.16 -5.21 -13.02
C THR A 323 13.14 -4.43 -12.17
N GLY A 324 13.42 -4.12 -10.90
CA GLY A 324 12.45 -3.60 -9.92
C GLY A 324 12.91 -2.34 -9.18
N VAL A 325 13.34 -1.32 -9.91
CA VAL A 325 13.32 0.06 -9.37
C VAL A 325 11.88 0.53 -9.51
N LEU A 326 11.20 0.81 -8.38
CA LEU A 326 9.86 1.38 -8.41
C LEU A 326 9.94 2.71 -9.17
N SER A 327 9.27 2.80 -10.31
CA SER A 327 9.17 4.03 -11.07
C SER A 327 8.05 4.91 -10.54
N ASP A 328 8.20 6.21 -10.73
CA ASP A 328 7.14 7.19 -10.50
C ASP A 328 5.93 6.95 -11.42
N GLU A 329 6.09 6.18 -12.50
CA GLU A 329 5.01 5.81 -13.44
C GLU A 329 4.24 4.55 -13.00
N ASP A 330 4.71 3.82 -12.00
CA ASP A 330 4.13 2.53 -11.61
C ASP A 330 3.03 2.70 -10.57
N THR A 331 1.98 1.87 -10.62
CA THR A 331 1.07 1.68 -9.48
C THR A 331 1.67 0.67 -8.52
N VAL A 332 1.83 1.04 -7.24
CA VAL A 332 2.46 0.19 -6.21
C VAL A 332 1.46 -0.15 -5.12
N VAL A 333 1.39 -1.41 -4.68
CA VAL A 333 0.53 -1.79 -3.54
C VAL A 333 1.35 -2.05 -2.30
N VAL A 334 0.95 -1.47 -1.16
CA VAL A 334 1.63 -1.58 0.13
C VAL A 334 0.67 -2.03 1.22
N ILE A 335 1.21 -2.64 2.27
CA ILE A 335 0.47 -2.93 3.50
C ILE A 335 1.10 -2.10 4.63
N VAL A 336 0.26 -1.34 5.32
CA VAL A 336 0.63 -0.55 6.50
C VAL A 336 0.01 -1.22 7.74
N SER A 337 0.73 -1.26 8.84
CA SER A 337 0.21 -1.72 10.13
C SER A 337 0.94 -1.06 11.30
N LEU A 338 0.48 -1.33 12.52
CA LEU A 338 1.19 -1.02 13.75
C LEU A 338 2.09 -2.21 14.10
N ILE A 339 3.40 -1.97 14.12
CA ILE A 339 4.43 -2.94 14.52
C ILE A 339 5.09 -2.36 15.77
N ASP A 340 4.90 -3.01 16.91
CA ASP A 340 5.37 -2.52 18.23
C ASP A 340 4.88 -1.08 18.53
N GLY A 341 3.62 -0.81 18.18
CA GLY A 341 3.00 0.51 18.35
C GLY A 341 3.41 1.56 17.31
N GLU A 342 4.33 1.26 16.38
CA GLU A 342 4.74 2.18 15.33
C GLU A 342 4.07 1.90 13.98
N LEU A 343 3.52 2.95 13.36
CA LEU A 343 3.03 2.88 11.99
C LEU A 343 4.16 2.55 11.01
N SER A 344 4.06 1.40 10.37
CA SER A 344 5.13 0.81 9.57
C SER A 344 4.60 0.24 8.25
N VAL A 345 5.42 0.32 7.20
CA VAL A 345 5.21 -0.47 5.97
C VAL A 345 5.69 -1.88 6.24
N VAL A 346 4.84 -2.85 5.92
CA VAL A 346 5.05 -4.25 6.25
C VAL A 346 5.87 -4.89 5.14
N GLU A 347 6.96 -5.56 5.53
CA GLU A 347 7.92 -6.13 4.58
C GLU A 347 7.80 -7.65 4.51
N SER A 348 7.77 -8.30 5.68
CA SER A 348 7.73 -9.74 5.78
C SER A 348 7.10 -10.17 7.09
N VAL A 349 6.44 -11.32 7.06
CA VAL A 349 5.92 -11.95 8.26
C VAL A 349 6.50 -13.35 8.36
N TYR A 350 6.85 -13.76 9.57
CA TYR A 350 7.27 -15.12 9.89
C TYR A 350 6.28 -15.73 10.87
N VAL A 351 5.87 -16.97 10.60
CA VAL A 351 4.94 -17.73 11.43
C VAL A 351 5.64 -18.99 11.91
N SER A 352 5.83 -19.10 13.23
CA SER A 352 6.20 -20.35 13.86
C SER A 352 4.94 -21.14 14.18
N SER A 353 4.86 -22.37 13.66
CA SER A 353 3.78 -23.30 13.97
C SER A 353 4.33 -24.61 14.49
N VAL A 354 3.67 -25.19 15.48
CA VAL A 354 3.94 -26.54 15.96
C VAL A 354 3.07 -27.52 15.20
N GLU A 355 3.71 -28.54 14.62
CA GLU A 355 2.98 -29.61 13.95
C GLU A 355 2.14 -30.41 14.94
N PRO A 356 0.89 -30.72 14.57
CA PRO A 356 0.05 -31.56 15.38
C PRO A 356 0.62 -32.98 15.42
N LYS A 357 0.61 -33.61 16.60
CA LYS A 357 1.01 -35.03 16.74
C LYS A 357 0.04 -35.99 16.04
N ARG A 358 -1.16 -35.52 15.67
CA ARG A 358 -2.24 -36.31 15.08
C ARG A 358 -2.81 -35.59 13.86
N PHE A 359 -3.09 -36.32 12.78
CA PHE A 359 -3.51 -35.78 11.49
C PHE A 359 -4.80 -34.94 11.51
N TYR A 360 -5.63 -35.06 12.54
CA TYR A 360 -6.90 -34.34 12.68
C TYR A 360 -6.81 -33.07 13.54
N GLN A 361 -5.65 -32.80 14.15
CA GLN A 361 -5.42 -31.53 14.85
C GLN A 361 -4.89 -30.52 13.83
N LEU A 362 -5.33 -29.27 13.92
CA LEU A 362 -4.78 -28.19 13.09
C LEU A 362 -3.41 -27.77 13.64
N PRO A 363 -2.48 -27.34 12.77
CA PRO A 363 -1.25 -26.69 13.22
C PRO A 363 -1.56 -25.56 14.18
N LYS A 364 -0.87 -25.53 15.33
CA LYS A 364 -1.00 -24.45 16.30
C LYS A 364 0.07 -23.40 15.98
N VAL A 365 -0.34 -22.17 15.72
CA VAL A 365 0.59 -21.03 15.66
C VAL A 365 1.15 -20.82 17.07
N GLU A 366 2.47 -20.85 17.20
CA GLU A 366 3.17 -20.63 18.45
C GLU A 366 3.41 -19.13 18.64
N TYR A 367 4.00 -18.51 17.63
CA TYR A 367 4.21 -17.07 17.57
C TYR A 367 4.28 -16.59 16.12
N ILE A 368 4.05 -15.30 15.96
CA ILE A 368 4.24 -14.55 14.72
C ILE A 368 5.30 -13.49 14.94
N GLU A 369 6.13 -13.26 13.94
CA GLU A 369 7.10 -12.16 13.89
C GLU A 369 6.78 -11.31 12.67
N VAL A 370 6.58 -10.02 12.89
CA VAL A 370 6.26 -9.06 11.84
C VAL A 370 7.41 -8.08 11.71
N HIS A 371 7.95 -7.96 10.50
CA HIS A 371 9.01 -7.03 10.18
C HIS A 371 8.50 -5.96 9.23
N GLY A 372 8.94 -4.73 9.46
CA GLY A 372 8.59 -3.62 8.61
C GLY A 372 9.61 -2.49 8.66
N THR A 373 9.22 -1.37 8.07
CA THR A 373 9.96 -0.11 8.13
C THR A 373 9.03 0.99 8.64
N SER A 374 9.44 1.64 9.73
CA SER A 374 8.72 2.76 10.35
C SER A 374 8.47 3.87 9.33
N LEU A 375 7.22 4.28 9.16
CA LEU A 375 6.88 5.44 8.32
C LEU A 375 7.55 6.70 8.86
N ALA A 376 7.58 6.81 10.17
CA ALA A 376 8.07 7.97 10.89
C ALA A 376 9.59 8.15 10.77
N THR A 377 10.36 7.08 10.94
CA THR A 377 11.83 7.16 11.05
C THR A 377 12.56 6.55 9.87
N GLY A 378 11.91 5.68 9.09
CA GLY A 378 12.56 4.86 8.08
C GLY A 378 13.44 3.75 8.65
N LYS A 379 13.45 3.56 9.97
CA LYS A 379 14.21 2.49 10.61
C LYS A 379 13.41 1.18 10.57
N PRO A 380 14.10 0.02 10.56
CA PRO A 380 13.43 -1.28 10.68
C PRO A 380 12.61 -1.36 11.98
N THR A 381 11.42 -1.93 11.90
CA THR A 381 10.54 -2.26 13.03
C THR A 381 10.33 -3.76 13.11
N TYR A 382 10.09 -4.25 14.32
CA TYR A 382 9.93 -5.68 14.62
C TYR A 382 8.94 -5.87 15.75
N GLU A 383 8.02 -6.81 15.58
CA GLU A 383 7.10 -7.22 16.65
C GLU A 383 6.95 -8.73 16.67
N LYS A 384 7.04 -9.33 17.86
CA LYS A 384 6.78 -10.75 18.09
C LYS A 384 5.54 -10.91 18.95
N LYS A 385 4.50 -11.58 18.44
CA LYS A 385 3.29 -11.93 19.20
C LYS A 385 3.19 -13.44 19.37
N SER A 386 3.06 -13.90 20.61
CA SER A 386 2.74 -15.30 20.90
C SER A 386 1.22 -15.51 20.87
N SER A 387 0.77 -16.67 20.38
CA SER A 387 -0.67 -16.99 20.26
C SER A 387 -1.33 -17.37 21.58
#